data_AF-A0A2G1ZTD1-F1
#
_entry.id   AF-A0A2G1ZTD1-F1
#
_cell.length_a   1.000
_cell.length_b   1.000
_cell.length_c   1.000
_cell.angle_alpha   90.00
_cell.angle_beta   90.00
_cell.angle_gamma   90.00
#
_symmetry.space_group_name_H-M   'P 1'
#
loop_
_entity.id
_entity.type
_entity.pdbx_description
1 polymer ?
#
loop_
_entity_poly.entity_id
_entity_poly.type
_entity_poly.pdbx_seq_one_letter_code
_entity_poly.pdbx_strand_id
1 'polypeptide(L)'
;MDIINRLLKRAWFRLVFIDLIRTFAVTLTVAAGVLIVWRLVQSVVPTPMSWNVLAGVGAGAAFAIAATWTLVRTKQGGSVARQVDERAGLRETISTALCVQHEQDAWSRATVEMAGKKASSVNLKEAIPVETPRYWPAPIAAMALLVIMLMVPVLNLPAIFGSEPTIPQDEQDVIQASIEVEQMKEELEAEAQRLGVEFDLEDAAEDALFPEDMTPEDIQAAAVKQLTMLTDKLDAKMKEEGADKIEALEKQLQKLRQPGPGPAQELARAMARGNFDKAREELSKLAQQMRSGDMTDEQEQQLEKQMENLAKQMEKLAEEQKETERALREAGMSAEQAKRLASNPDALKEALDKLDTMSDAQKQQLMEQAMAQAQASQQCSNMGQAMSQMAKAMQGQEGMSGQGQAAMDQLGDMLSEMEQLQGDMQSMQAMMDAAQSQMNKMGQGFCQNP
;
A
#
# COMPACT_ATOMS: atom_id res chain seq x y z
N MET A 1 68.17 33.11 7.85
CA MET A 1 67.31 31.90 7.71
C MET A 1 65.82 32.22 7.58
N ASP A 2 65.25 33.13 8.37
CA ASP A 2 63.80 33.41 8.33
C ASP A 2 63.27 33.91 6.98
N ILE A 3 64.11 34.61 6.22
CA ILE A 3 63.77 35.09 4.87
C ILE A 3 63.70 33.90 3.89
N ILE A 4 64.68 32.99 3.95
CA ILE A 4 64.75 31.77 3.13
C ILE A 4 63.55 30.87 3.46
N ASN A 5 63.25 30.64 4.74
CA ASN A 5 62.11 29.83 5.16
C ASN A 5 60.76 30.43 4.73
N ARG A 6 60.60 31.76 4.80
CA ARG A 6 59.39 32.45 4.31
C ARG A 6 59.26 32.34 2.79
N LEU A 7 60.36 32.46 2.06
CA LEU A 7 60.38 32.28 0.61
C LEU A 7 60.04 30.85 0.21
N LEU A 8 60.65 29.85 0.86
CA LEU A 8 60.38 28.43 0.64
C LEU A 8 58.94 28.05 0.98
N LYS A 9 58.37 28.57 2.08
CA LYS A 9 56.94 28.35 2.40
C LYS A 9 56.03 28.91 1.32
N ARG A 10 56.29 30.13 0.82
CA ARG A 10 55.50 30.73 -0.27
C ARG A 10 55.66 29.98 -1.59
N ALA A 11 56.88 29.56 -1.92
CA ALA A 11 57.15 28.75 -3.10
C ALA A 11 56.46 27.38 -3.01
N TRP A 12 56.52 26.74 -1.84
CA TRP A 12 55.84 25.48 -1.57
C TRP A 12 54.32 25.63 -1.71
N PHE A 13 53.70 26.64 -1.09
CA PHE A 13 52.25 26.87 -1.25
C PHE A 13 51.85 27.09 -2.71
N ARG A 14 52.69 27.77 -3.51
CA ARG A 14 52.42 27.96 -4.94
C ARG A 14 52.55 26.67 -5.74
N LEU A 15 53.58 25.87 -5.49
CA LEU A 15 53.74 24.58 -6.15
C LEU A 15 52.62 23.61 -5.77
N VAL A 16 52.24 23.56 -4.49
CA VAL A 16 51.09 22.80 -4.00
C VAL A 16 49.82 23.27 -4.69
N PHE A 17 49.60 24.58 -4.82
CA PHE A 17 48.42 25.12 -5.47
C PHE A 17 48.36 24.76 -6.97
N ILE A 18 49.48 24.84 -7.68
CA ILE A 18 49.58 24.45 -9.09
C ILE A 18 49.34 22.94 -9.25
N ASP A 19 49.95 22.11 -8.42
CA ASP A 19 49.75 20.66 -8.46
C ASP A 19 48.33 20.27 -8.07
N LEU A 20 47.73 20.94 -7.06
CA LEU A 20 46.34 20.75 -6.64
C LEU A 20 45.36 21.05 -7.76
N ILE A 21 45.57 22.15 -8.46
CA ILE A 21 44.73 22.51 -9.61
C ILE A 21 44.84 21.45 -10.71
N ARG A 22 46.04 20.94 -10.95
CA ARG A 22 46.28 19.92 -11.98
C ARG A 22 45.68 18.57 -11.60
N THR A 23 45.87 18.12 -10.36
CA THR A 23 45.28 16.87 -9.86
C THR A 23 43.78 16.97 -9.80
N PHE A 24 43.23 18.10 -9.34
CA PHE A 24 41.80 18.36 -9.30
C PHE A 24 41.17 18.31 -10.70
N ALA A 25 41.81 18.91 -11.71
CA ALA A 25 41.36 18.82 -13.10
C ALA A 25 41.30 17.36 -13.60
N VAL A 26 42.30 16.53 -13.26
CA VAL A 26 42.35 15.13 -13.67
C VAL A 26 41.31 14.29 -12.92
N THR A 27 41.20 14.45 -11.60
CA THR A 27 40.22 13.71 -10.80
C THR A 27 38.80 14.10 -11.12
N LEU A 28 38.54 15.37 -11.44
CA LEU A 28 37.22 15.83 -11.89
C LEU A 28 36.86 15.20 -13.24
N THR A 29 37.82 15.13 -14.17
CA THR A 29 37.62 14.47 -15.47
C THR A 29 37.34 12.98 -15.32
N VAL A 30 38.08 12.28 -14.44
CA VAL A 30 37.85 10.86 -14.16
C VAL A 30 36.50 10.64 -13.49
N ALA A 31 36.14 11.47 -12.50
CA ALA A 31 34.85 11.39 -11.82
C ALA A 31 33.68 11.63 -12.78
N ALA A 32 33.78 12.65 -13.65
CA ALA A 32 32.78 12.89 -14.69
C ALA A 32 32.68 11.70 -15.65
N GLY A 33 33.80 11.10 -16.06
CA GLY A 33 33.82 9.90 -16.89
C GLY A 33 33.14 8.70 -16.22
N VAL A 34 33.40 8.46 -14.93
CA VAL A 34 32.73 7.40 -14.15
C VAL A 34 31.22 7.64 -14.05
N LEU A 35 30.80 8.88 -13.81
CA LEU A 35 29.38 9.22 -13.77
C LEU A 35 28.69 9.04 -15.13
N ILE A 36 29.39 9.35 -16.23
CA ILE A 36 28.91 9.08 -17.58
C ILE A 36 28.77 7.57 -17.81
N VAL A 37 29.80 6.78 -17.50
CA VAL A 37 29.74 5.30 -17.64
C VAL A 37 28.62 4.72 -16.79
N TRP A 38 28.45 5.19 -15.55
CA TRP A 38 27.37 4.74 -14.68
C TRP A 38 25.99 5.11 -15.22
N ARG A 39 25.82 6.31 -15.79
CA ARG A 39 24.58 6.71 -16.46
C ARG A 39 24.26 5.80 -17.65
N LEU A 40 25.27 5.39 -18.41
CA LEU A 40 25.13 4.42 -19.50
C LEU A 40 24.75 3.03 -18.98
N VAL A 41 25.33 2.57 -17.86
CA VAL A 41 24.96 1.28 -17.25
C VAL A 41 23.52 1.29 -16.73
N GLN A 42 23.04 2.41 -16.17
CA GLN A 42 21.63 2.55 -15.77
C GLN A 42 20.66 2.54 -16.95
N SER A 43 21.07 2.92 -18.16
CA SER A 43 20.23 2.74 -19.34
C SER A 43 20.09 1.28 -19.78
N VAL A 44 20.89 0.36 -19.21
CA VAL A 44 20.88 -1.07 -19.54
C VAL A 44 20.30 -1.92 -18.40
N VAL A 45 20.43 -1.48 -17.14
CA VAL A 45 19.96 -2.24 -15.97
C VAL A 45 19.14 -1.33 -15.03
N PRO A 46 17.83 -1.60 -14.83
CA PRO A 46 17.01 -0.86 -13.88
C PRO A 46 17.45 -1.21 -12.45
N THR A 47 17.89 -0.21 -11.69
CA THR A 47 18.33 -0.37 -10.29
C THR A 47 17.55 0.59 -9.39
N PRO A 48 17.13 0.15 -8.18
CA PRO A 48 16.20 0.90 -7.32
C PRO A 48 16.84 2.06 -6.53
N MET A 49 18.09 2.44 -6.83
CA MET A 49 18.83 3.38 -5.98
C MET A 49 18.80 4.82 -6.51
N SER A 50 18.39 5.76 -5.64
CA SER A 50 18.22 7.18 -5.99
C SER A 50 19.53 7.88 -6.43
N TRP A 51 19.49 8.47 -7.63
CA TRP A 51 20.63 9.11 -8.33
C TRP A 51 21.31 10.22 -7.52
N ASN A 52 20.54 11.00 -6.77
CA ASN A 52 21.03 12.21 -6.08
C ASN A 52 21.99 11.89 -4.94
N VAL A 53 21.78 10.77 -4.23
CA VAL A 53 22.66 10.35 -3.13
C VAL A 53 23.99 9.84 -3.68
N LEU A 54 23.96 9.07 -4.77
CA LEU A 54 25.16 8.52 -5.39
C LEU A 54 26.04 9.62 -6.02
N ALA A 55 25.43 10.59 -6.70
CA ALA A 55 26.13 11.72 -7.30
C ALA A 55 26.81 12.59 -6.22
N GLY A 56 26.14 12.84 -5.09
CA GLY A 56 26.70 13.58 -3.96
C GLY A 56 27.87 12.87 -3.29
N VAL A 57 27.74 11.56 -3.03
CA VAL A 57 28.79 10.76 -2.39
C VAL A 57 30.01 10.59 -3.32
N GLY A 58 29.78 10.36 -4.62
CA GLY A 58 30.84 10.22 -5.61
C GLY A 58 31.68 11.49 -5.79
N ALA A 59 31.02 12.66 -5.87
CA ALA A 59 31.72 13.95 -5.96
C ALA A 59 32.56 14.25 -4.71
N GLY A 60 32.02 13.96 -3.51
CA GLY A 60 32.73 14.13 -2.25
C GLY A 60 33.97 13.22 -2.14
N ALA A 61 33.83 11.94 -2.50
CA ALA A 61 34.93 10.98 -2.46
C ALA A 61 36.05 11.34 -3.45
N ALA A 62 35.71 11.78 -4.67
CA ALA A 62 36.70 12.21 -5.66
C ALA A 62 37.52 13.41 -5.18
N PHE A 63 36.88 14.39 -4.52
CA PHE A 63 37.58 15.54 -3.94
C PHE A 63 38.53 15.13 -2.81
N ALA A 64 38.08 14.25 -1.91
CA ALA A 64 38.89 13.76 -0.80
C ALA A 64 40.13 12.98 -1.28
N ILE A 65 39.97 12.13 -2.30
CA ILE A 65 41.07 11.38 -2.92
C ILE A 65 42.04 12.35 -3.61
N ALA A 66 41.54 13.35 -4.35
CA ALA A 66 42.37 14.36 -5.01
C ALA A 66 43.21 15.18 -4.01
N ALA A 67 42.57 15.65 -2.94
CA ALA A 67 43.23 16.40 -1.88
C ALA A 67 44.31 15.56 -1.19
N THR A 68 43.98 14.31 -0.83
CA THR A 68 44.92 13.38 -0.17
C THR A 68 46.10 13.04 -1.08
N TRP A 69 45.85 12.72 -2.35
CA TRP A 69 46.88 12.39 -3.33
C TRP A 69 47.84 13.56 -3.60
N THR A 70 47.32 14.79 -3.61
CA THR A 70 48.12 16.01 -3.78
C THR A 70 49.02 16.28 -2.57
N LEU A 71 48.47 16.10 -1.35
CA LEU A 71 49.23 16.25 -0.12
C LEU A 71 50.35 15.20 0.01
N VAL A 72 50.11 13.97 -0.45
CA VAL A 72 51.13 12.89 -0.44
C VAL A 72 52.22 13.11 -1.50
N ARG A 73 51.90 13.68 -2.66
CA ARG A 73 52.86 13.86 -3.77
C ARG A 73 53.75 15.09 -3.62
N THR A 74 53.34 16.09 -2.84
CA THR A 74 54.07 17.36 -2.67
C THR A 74 55.25 17.20 -1.71
N LYS A 75 56.43 16.92 -2.26
CA LYS A 75 57.69 16.78 -1.50
C LYS A 75 58.09 18.10 -0.83
N GLN A 76 58.45 18.07 0.46
CA GLN A 76 58.80 19.25 1.26
C GLN A 76 60.32 19.50 1.31
N GLY A 77 60.70 20.77 1.50
CA GLY A 77 62.08 21.17 1.86
C GLY A 77 63.06 21.20 0.69
N GLY A 78 63.95 20.20 0.60
CA GLY A 78 65.09 20.21 -0.32
C GLY A 78 64.71 20.18 -1.80
N SER A 79 63.66 19.44 -2.17
CA SER A 79 63.17 19.40 -3.55
C SER A 79 62.57 20.74 -4.00
N VAL A 80 61.98 21.50 -3.07
CA VAL A 80 61.40 22.82 -3.35
C VAL A 80 62.51 23.84 -3.52
N ALA A 81 63.54 23.80 -2.65
CA ALA A 81 64.71 24.67 -2.77
C ALA A 81 65.41 24.50 -4.12
N ARG A 82 65.58 23.25 -4.57
CA ARG A 82 66.17 22.95 -5.89
C ARG A 82 65.32 23.47 -7.06
N GLN A 83 64.00 23.26 -7.03
CA GLN A 83 63.11 23.76 -8.09
C GLN A 83 63.08 25.30 -8.14
N VAL A 84 63.12 25.96 -6.97
CA VAL A 84 63.23 27.42 -6.89
C VAL A 84 64.56 27.88 -7.46
N ASP A 85 65.67 27.21 -7.15
CA ASP A 85 66.99 27.57 -7.66
C ASP A 85 67.10 27.38 -9.19
N GLU A 86 66.58 26.28 -9.71
CA GLU A 86 66.57 25.98 -11.14
C GLU A 86 65.70 26.98 -11.92
N ARG A 87 64.50 27.30 -11.41
CA ARG A 87 63.58 28.21 -12.11
C ARG A 87 63.88 29.71 -11.93
N ALA A 88 64.47 30.10 -10.80
CA ALA A 88 64.92 31.47 -10.58
C ALA A 88 66.36 31.72 -11.07
N GLY A 89 67.01 30.72 -11.69
CA GLY A 89 68.37 30.83 -12.21
C GLY A 89 69.44 31.03 -11.12
N LEU A 90 69.16 30.65 -9.88
CA LEU A 90 70.01 30.92 -8.74
C LEU A 90 71.22 29.98 -8.61
N ARG A 91 71.31 28.92 -9.42
CA ARG A 91 72.43 27.95 -9.42
C ARG A 91 72.71 27.37 -8.03
N GLU A 92 71.75 26.61 -7.50
CA GLU A 92 71.86 25.86 -6.23
C GLU A 92 72.20 26.70 -4.98
N THR A 93 72.01 28.02 -5.02
CA THR A 93 72.38 28.89 -3.90
C THR A 93 71.49 28.64 -2.67
N ILE A 94 70.19 28.42 -2.85
CA ILE A 94 69.25 28.17 -1.75
C ILE A 94 69.33 26.71 -1.27
N SER A 95 69.48 25.75 -2.19
CA SER A 95 69.64 24.34 -1.86
C SER A 95 70.94 24.07 -1.09
N THR A 96 72.04 24.72 -1.49
CA THR A 96 73.33 24.64 -0.77
C THR A 96 73.21 25.28 0.61
N ALA A 97 72.62 26.47 0.71
CA ALA A 97 72.40 27.14 2.00
C ALA A 97 71.52 26.31 2.97
N LEU A 98 70.54 25.56 2.45
CA LEU A 98 69.71 24.64 3.25
C LEU A 98 70.51 23.41 3.73
N CYS A 99 71.45 22.92 2.92
CA CYS A 99 72.32 21.80 3.27
C CYS A 99 73.31 22.18 4.39
N VAL A 100 73.94 23.35 4.28
CA VAL A 100 74.97 23.82 5.22
C VAL A 100 74.40 24.54 6.45
N GLN A 101 73.08 24.65 6.57
CA GLN A 101 72.43 25.47 7.60
C GLN A 101 72.74 25.07 9.05
N HIS A 102 73.11 23.80 9.26
CA HIS A 102 73.41 23.26 10.59
C HIS A 102 74.90 23.32 10.92
N GLU A 103 75.74 23.71 9.98
CA GLU A 103 77.18 23.86 10.18
C GLU A 103 77.53 25.29 10.62
N GLN A 104 78.40 25.40 11.63
CA GLN A 104 78.80 26.69 12.22
C GLN A 104 80.11 27.24 11.65
N ASP A 105 80.58 26.70 10.53
CA ASP A 105 81.80 27.19 9.88
C ASP A 105 81.61 28.61 9.33
N ALA A 106 82.72 29.36 9.24
CA ALA A 106 82.73 30.71 8.68
C ALA A 106 82.21 30.70 7.23
N TRP A 107 82.53 29.67 6.44
CA TRP A 107 82.02 29.50 5.09
C TRP A 107 80.51 29.24 5.05
N SER A 108 80.00 28.40 5.94
CA SER A 108 78.57 28.07 6.03
C SER A 108 77.73 29.31 6.40
N ARG A 109 78.22 30.13 7.34
CA ARG A 109 77.58 31.43 7.68
C ARG A 109 77.57 32.41 6.50
N ALA A 110 78.70 32.55 5.80
CA ALA A 110 78.79 33.43 4.64
C ALA A 110 77.86 32.98 3.50
N THR A 111 77.75 31.67 3.28
CA THR A 111 76.87 31.06 2.27
C THR A 111 75.39 31.32 2.59
N VAL A 112 74.98 31.16 3.85
CA VAL A 112 73.60 31.44 4.30
C VAL A 112 73.26 32.93 4.19
N GLU A 113 74.18 33.83 4.52
CA GLU A 113 73.97 35.28 4.40
C GLU A 113 73.85 35.71 2.92
N MET A 114 74.74 35.20 2.06
CA MET A 114 74.71 35.44 0.62
C MET A 114 73.40 34.93 0.00
N ALA A 115 72.98 33.71 0.37
CA ALA A 115 71.71 33.14 -0.07
C ALA A 115 70.51 33.96 0.42
N GLY A 116 70.57 34.50 1.65
CA GLY A 116 69.54 35.39 2.19
C GLY A 116 69.38 36.69 1.38
N LYS A 117 70.49 37.33 1.00
CA LYS A 117 70.49 38.53 0.16
C LYS A 117 69.93 38.22 -1.23
N LYS A 118 70.38 37.12 -1.85
CA LYS A 118 69.93 36.70 -3.19
C LYS A 118 68.46 36.26 -3.21
N ALA A 119 67.99 35.60 -2.15
CA ALA A 119 66.59 35.23 -1.97
C ALA A 119 65.66 36.45 -1.87
N SER A 120 66.12 37.57 -1.29
CA SER A 120 65.31 38.79 -1.16
C SER A 120 65.04 39.51 -2.48
N SER A 121 65.92 39.35 -3.47
CA SER A 121 65.79 39.97 -4.80
C SER A 121 64.99 39.13 -5.80
N VAL A 122 64.59 37.91 -5.45
CA VAL A 122 63.87 37.04 -6.38
C VAL A 122 62.38 37.33 -6.38
N ASN A 123 61.86 37.62 -7.57
CA ASN A 123 60.43 37.70 -7.81
C ASN A 123 59.84 36.29 -8.00
N LEU A 124 59.26 35.72 -6.94
CA LEU A 124 58.59 34.42 -6.95
C LEU A 124 57.49 34.29 -8.01
N LYS A 125 56.90 35.41 -8.47
CA LYS A 125 55.83 35.42 -9.49
C LYS A 125 56.36 35.16 -10.89
N GLU A 126 57.59 35.59 -11.16
CA GLU A 126 58.26 35.38 -12.45
C GLU A 126 59.00 34.04 -12.47
N ALA A 127 59.58 33.62 -11.34
CA ALA A 127 60.29 32.34 -11.25
C ALA A 127 59.34 31.12 -11.25
N ILE A 128 58.15 31.24 -10.68
CA ILE A 128 57.14 30.18 -10.69
C ILE A 128 55.84 30.79 -11.19
N PRO A 129 55.71 31.00 -12.51
CA PRO A 129 54.45 31.44 -13.09
C PRO A 129 53.40 30.36 -12.86
N VAL A 130 52.17 30.79 -12.59
CA VAL A 130 51.01 29.89 -12.59
C VAL A 130 50.70 29.58 -14.05
N GLU A 131 51.36 28.56 -14.59
CA GLU A 131 51.07 28.07 -15.93
C GLU A 131 49.70 27.40 -15.92
N THR A 132 48.84 27.78 -16.87
CA THR A 132 47.61 27.06 -17.12
C THR A 132 47.98 25.67 -17.66
N PRO A 133 47.59 24.57 -16.98
CA PRO A 133 47.83 23.23 -17.48
C PRO A 133 47.31 23.08 -18.92
N ARG A 134 48.13 22.51 -19.82
CA ARG A 134 47.79 22.24 -21.23
C ARG A 134 46.45 21.49 -21.39
N TYR A 135 46.04 20.74 -20.37
CA TYR A 135 44.83 19.91 -20.36
C TYR A 135 43.62 20.58 -19.67
N TRP A 136 43.65 21.88 -19.38
CA TRP A 136 42.50 22.62 -18.83
C TRP A 136 41.19 22.54 -19.62
N PRO A 137 41.17 22.44 -20.97
CA PRO A 137 39.88 22.28 -21.65
C PRO A 137 39.22 20.92 -21.38
N ALA A 138 39.97 19.89 -20.95
CA ALA A 138 39.43 18.56 -20.69
C ALA A 138 38.38 18.51 -19.56
N PRO A 139 38.63 19.03 -18.34
CA PRO A 139 37.61 19.06 -17.29
C PRO A 139 36.40 19.93 -17.64
N ILE A 140 36.61 21.04 -18.36
CA ILE A 140 35.51 21.90 -18.83
C ILE A 140 34.65 21.15 -19.85
N ALA A 141 35.28 20.46 -20.81
CA ALA A 141 34.58 19.65 -21.81
C ALA A 141 33.83 18.48 -21.16
N ALA A 142 34.44 17.78 -20.19
CA ALA A 142 33.80 16.68 -19.48
C ALA A 142 32.58 17.15 -18.64
N MET A 143 32.70 18.28 -17.95
CA MET A 143 31.57 18.88 -17.22
C MET A 143 30.48 19.39 -18.14
N ALA A 144 30.84 20.02 -19.26
CA ALA A 144 29.87 20.45 -20.26
C ALA A 144 29.12 19.26 -20.86
N LEU A 145 29.82 18.16 -21.16
CA LEU A 145 29.21 16.93 -21.67
C LEU A 145 28.29 16.29 -20.62
N LEU A 146 28.68 16.28 -19.34
CA LEU A 146 27.84 15.79 -18.25
C LEU A 146 26.56 16.62 -18.09
N VAL A 147 26.67 17.95 -18.17
CA VAL A 147 25.50 18.85 -18.12
C VAL A 147 24.59 18.63 -19.33
N ILE A 148 25.16 18.48 -20.53
CA ILE A 148 24.39 18.17 -21.73
C ILE A 148 23.69 16.81 -21.60
N MET A 149 24.35 15.77 -21.07
CA MET A 149 23.74 14.45 -20.83
C MET A 149 22.68 14.44 -19.73
N LEU A 150 22.72 15.37 -18.78
CA LEU A 150 21.64 15.55 -17.81
C LEU A 150 20.42 16.24 -18.42
N MET A 151 20.65 17.14 -19.38
CA MET A 151 19.59 17.96 -19.98
C MET A 151 18.89 17.26 -21.16
N VAL A 152 19.56 16.29 -21.80
CA VAL A 152 18.97 15.45 -22.85
C VAL A 152 18.33 14.21 -22.22
N PRO A 153 16.99 14.05 -22.29
CA PRO A 153 16.34 12.80 -21.88
C PRO A 153 16.81 11.68 -22.82
N VAL A 154 17.52 10.71 -22.23
CA VAL A 154 17.88 9.39 -22.77
C VAL A 154 18.42 9.40 -24.21
N LEU A 155 19.73 9.61 -24.36
CA LEU A 155 20.43 9.09 -25.54
C LEU A 155 20.42 7.56 -25.45
N ASN A 156 19.44 6.94 -26.10
CA ASN A 156 19.42 5.50 -26.31
C ASN A 156 20.63 5.13 -27.19
N LEU A 157 21.71 4.68 -26.56
CA LEU A 157 22.87 4.14 -27.27
C LEU A 157 22.53 3.01 -28.26
N PRO A 158 21.48 2.17 -28.04
CA PRO A 158 21.05 1.20 -29.06
C PRO A 158 20.58 1.84 -30.38
N ALA A 159 20.01 3.04 -30.33
CA ALA A 159 19.50 3.75 -31.52
C ALA A 159 20.62 4.35 -32.39
N ILE A 160 21.81 4.57 -31.82
CA ILE A 160 22.93 5.24 -32.51
C ILE A 160 23.92 4.22 -33.11
N PHE A 161 23.98 3.00 -32.58
CA PHE A 161 24.94 1.98 -33.01
C PHE A 161 24.40 0.96 -34.04
N GLY A 162 23.20 1.19 -34.58
CA GLY A 162 22.78 0.54 -35.83
C GLY A 162 22.53 -0.97 -35.69
N SER A 163 21.60 -1.34 -34.84
CA SER A 163 20.91 -2.63 -34.93
C SER A 163 19.49 -2.45 -34.42
N GLU A 164 18.57 -2.16 -35.34
CA GLU A 164 17.17 -2.56 -35.11
C GLU A 164 17.16 -4.08 -34.91
N PRO A 165 16.53 -4.53 -33.84
CA PRO A 165 15.25 -5.16 -34.01
C PRO A 165 14.20 -4.16 -33.57
N THR A 166 13.25 -3.90 -34.46
CA THR A 166 11.93 -3.41 -34.08
C THR A 166 11.36 -4.36 -33.04
N ILE A 167 11.51 -4.03 -31.77
CA ILE A 167 10.69 -4.56 -30.69
C ILE A 167 9.70 -3.44 -30.35
N PRO A 168 8.39 -3.64 -30.58
CA PRO A 168 7.36 -2.62 -30.38
C PRO A 168 7.21 -2.24 -28.90
N GLN A 169 6.61 -1.07 -28.65
CA GLN A 169 6.33 -0.49 -27.33
C GLN A 169 5.55 -1.40 -26.36
N ASP A 170 5.03 -2.53 -26.84
CA ASP A 170 4.24 -3.50 -26.09
C ASP A 170 5.01 -4.16 -24.92
N GLU A 171 6.32 -4.36 -25.01
CA GLU A 171 7.07 -5.08 -23.95
C GLU A 171 7.22 -4.29 -22.63
N GLN A 172 7.25 -2.95 -22.68
CA GLN A 172 7.35 -2.13 -21.45
C GLN A 172 6.01 -2.02 -20.73
N ASP A 173 4.91 -1.96 -21.49
CA ASP A 173 3.56 -1.94 -20.92
C ASP A 173 3.15 -3.33 -20.40
N VAL A 174 3.64 -4.42 -21.00
CA VAL A 174 3.48 -5.81 -20.47
C VAL A 174 4.21 -6.00 -19.14
N ILE A 175 5.42 -5.46 -18.98
CA ILE A 175 6.16 -5.54 -17.71
C ILE A 175 5.50 -4.66 -16.64
N GLN A 176 5.00 -3.48 -17.00
CA GLN A 176 4.30 -2.61 -16.05
C GLN A 176 2.93 -3.19 -15.64
N ALA A 177 2.18 -3.75 -16.59
CA ALA A 177 0.90 -4.42 -16.34
C ALA A 177 1.07 -5.71 -15.53
N SER A 178 2.12 -6.50 -15.78
CA SER A 178 2.42 -7.68 -14.96
C SER A 178 2.87 -7.32 -13.55
N ILE A 179 3.62 -6.23 -13.36
CA ILE A 179 3.97 -5.74 -12.02
C ILE A 179 2.74 -5.20 -11.29
N GLU A 180 1.82 -4.49 -11.97
CA GLU A 180 0.55 -4.07 -11.38
C GLU A 180 -0.32 -5.27 -11.02
N VAL A 181 -0.41 -6.29 -11.86
CA VAL A 181 -1.17 -7.53 -11.59
C VAL A 181 -0.56 -8.32 -10.43
N GLU A 182 0.77 -8.40 -10.33
CA GLU A 182 1.44 -9.10 -9.23
C GLU A 182 1.30 -8.36 -7.90
N GLN A 183 1.43 -7.02 -7.91
CA GLN A 183 1.14 -6.18 -6.75
C GLN A 183 -0.33 -6.25 -6.34
N MET A 184 -1.24 -6.35 -7.31
CA MET A 184 -2.67 -6.53 -7.04
C MET A 184 -2.97 -7.89 -6.43
N LYS A 185 -2.34 -8.97 -6.91
CA LYS A 185 -2.45 -10.29 -6.26
C LYS A 185 -1.95 -10.24 -4.83
N GLU A 186 -0.79 -9.63 -4.58
CA GLU A 186 -0.26 -9.46 -3.23
C GLU A 186 -1.19 -8.59 -2.35
N GLU A 187 -1.80 -7.52 -2.87
CA GLU A 187 -2.75 -6.68 -2.11
C GLU A 187 -4.06 -7.42 -1.82
N LEU A 188 -4.57 -8.20 -2.76
CA LEU A 188 -5.79 -8.99 -2.60
C LEU A 188 -5.57 -10.16 -1.64
N GLU A 189 -4.42 -10.82 -1.73
CA GLU A 189 -4.01 -11.90 -0.86
C GLU A 189 -3.69 -11.38 0.55
N ALA A 190 -3.06 -10.21 0.66
CA ALA A 190 -2.85 -9.54 1.94
C ALA A 190 -4.17 -9.10 2.59
N GLU A 191 -5.15 -8.60 1.82
CA GLU A 191 -6.46 -8.22 2.36
C GLU A 191 -7.33 -9.45 2.66
N ALA A 192 -7.23 -10.52 1.87
CA ALA A 192 -7.87 -11.82 2.16
C ALA A 192 -7.30 -12.46 3.43
N GLN A 193 -5.98 -12.41 3.62
CA GLN A 193 -5.30 -12.84 4.85
C GLN A 193 -5.66 -11.94 6.04
N ARG A 194 -5.82 -10.63 5.83
CA ARG A 194 -6.23 -9.67 6.87
C ARG A 194 -7.66 -9.91 7.33
N LEU A 195 -8.53 -10.36 6.45
CA LEU A 195 -9.95 -10.59 6.69
C LEU A 195 -10.27 -12.06 7.04
N GLY A 196 -9.26 -12.93 7.11
CA GLY A 196 -9.38 -14.26 7.72
C GLY A 196 -10.00 -15.35 6.83
N VAL A 197 -10.01 -15.16 5.51
CA VAL A 197 -10.51 -16.18 4.56
C VAL A 197 -9.31 -16.89 3.94
N GLU A 198 -9.15 -18.18 4.23
CA GLU A 198 -8.21 -19.05 3.49
C GLU A 198 -8.72 -19.20 2.05
N PHE A 199 -8.13 -18.44 1.13
CA PHE A 199 -8.35 -18.59 -0.30
C PHE A 199 -7.25 -19.46 -0.88
N ASP A 200 -7.66 -20.61 -1.42
CA ASP A 200 -6.81 -21.44 -2.26
C ASP A 200 -6.85 -20.86 -3.69
N LEU A 201 -5.84 -20.04 -4.03
CA LEU A 201 -5.69 -19.42 -5.34
C LEU A 201 -5.23 -20.42 -6.42
N GLU A 202 -4.92 -21.67 -6.05
CA GLU A 202 -4.41 -22.67 -7.00
C GLU A 202 -5.45 -23.08 -8.05
N ASP A 203 -6.75 -23.13 -7.70
CA ASP A 203 -7.82 -23.49 -8.65
C ASP A 203 -8.16 -22.38 -9.67
N ALA A 204 -7.80 -21.12 -9.39
CA ALA A 204 -7.98 -20.00 -10.35
C ALA A 204 -6.74 -19.75 -11.21
N ALA A 205 -5.61 -20.38 -10.86
CA ALA A 205 -4.34 -20.25 -11.56
C ALA A 205 -4.12 -21.31 -12.64
N GLU A 206 -4.76 -22.48 -12.56
CA GLU A 206 -4.56 -23.56 -13.55
C GLU A 206 -5.04 -23.22 -14.97
N ASP A 207 -6.04 -22.34 -15.12
CA ASP A 207 -6.54 -21.91 -16.44
C ASP A 207 -5.81 -20.67 -17.00
N ALA A 208 -4.80 -20.16 -16.28
CA ALA A 208 -3.98 -19.02 -16.67
C ALA A 208 -2.53 -19.46 -16.93
N LEU A 209 -2.36 -20.42 -17.84
CA LEU A 209 -1.10 -20.53 -18.57
C LEU A 209 -0.95 -19.24 -19.40
N PHE A 210 -0.21 -18.27 -18.88
CA PHE A 210 0.23 -17.08 -19.62
C PHE A 210 1.11 -17.56 -20.79
N PRO A 211 0.62 -17.59 -22.04
CA PRO A 211 1.48 -17.85 -23.18
C PRO A 211 2.34 -16.60 -23.36
N GLU A 212 3.62 -16.78 -23.70
CA GLU A 212 4.64 -15.71 -23.77
C GLU A 212 4.36 -14.59 -24.82
N ASP A 213 3.20 -14.61 -25.49
CA ASP A 213 2.85 -13.76 -26.65
C ASP A 213 1.57 -12.91 -26.46
N MET A 214 1.16 -12.58 -25.22
CA MET A 214 -0.07 -11.80 -24.95
C MET A 214 0.12 -10.28 -25.03
N THR A 215 -0.86 -9.58 -25.60
CA THR A 215 -0.90 -8.10 -25.63
C THR A 215 -1.25 -7.51 -24.25
N PRO A 216 -0.95 -6.24 -23.96
CA PRO A 216 -1.35 -5.59 -22.70
C PRO A 216 -2.85 -5.69 -22.42
N GLU A 217 -3.68 -5.71 -23.47
CA GLU A 217 -5.13 -5.86 -23.39
C GLU A 217 -5.52 -7.26 -22.90
N ASP A 218 -4.79 -8.30 -23.31
CA ASP A 218 -5.06 -9.69 -22.93
C ASP A 218 -4.74 -9.96 -21.45
N ILE A 219 -3.70 -9.33 -20.91
CA ILE A 219 -3.31 -9.43 -19.49
C ILE A 219 -4.34 -8.72 -18.60
N GLN A 220 -4.80 -7.54 -19.01
CA GLN A 220 -5.86 -6.83 -18.28
C GLN A 220 -7.21 -7.52 -18.40
N ALA A 221 -7.53 -8.12 -19.55
CA ALA A 221 -8.71 -8.96 -19.73
C ALA A 221 -8.66 -10.20 -18.82
N ALA A 222 -7.48 -10.81 -18.65
CA ALA A 222 -7.28 -11.91 -17.71
C ALA A 222 -7.45 -11.46 -16.25
N ALA A 223 -6.93 -10.29 -15.87
CA ALA A 223 -7.10 -9.72 -14.52
C ALA A 223 -8.57 -9.38 -14.22
N VAL A 224 -9.28 -8.75 -15.16
CA VAL A 224 -10.73 -8.50 -15.06
C VAL A 224 -11.50 -9.81 -14.96
N LYS A 225 -11.13 -10.84 -15.74
CA LYS A 225 -11.75 -12.17 -15.66
C LYS A 225 -11.55 -12.81 -14.28
N GLN A 226 -10.36 -12.69 -13.69
CA GLN A 226 -10.07 -13.19 -12.35
C GLN A 226 -10.84 -12.43 -11.27
N LEU A 227 -10.89 -11.09 -11.35
CA LEU A 227 -11.70 -10.29 -10.42
C LEU A 227 -13.20 -10.57 -10.56
N THR A 228 -13.68 -10.81 -11.79
CA THR A 228 -15.07 -11.23 -12.03
C THR A 228 -15.33 -12.60 -11.42
N MET A 229 -14.46 -13.59 -11.65
CA MET A 229 -14.59 -14.92 -11.03
C MET A 229 -14.54 -14.86 -9.50
N LEU A 230 -13.70 -13.98 -8.94
CA LEU A 230 -13.64 -13.77 -7.50
C LEU A 230 -14.92 -13.11 -6.98
N THR A 231 -15.42 -12.10 -7.68
CA THR A 231 -16.69 -11.43 -7.38
C THR A 231 -17.85 -12.42 -7.45
N ASP A 232 -17.88 -13.29 -8.46
CA ASP A 232 -18.91 -14.33 -8.63
C ASP A 232 -18.82 -15.39 -7.52
N LYS A 233 -17.61 -15.79 -7.12
CA LYS A 233 -17.41 -16.72 -5.99
C LYS A 233 -17.80 -16.09 -4.65
N LEU A 234 -17.46 -14.82 -4.43
CA LEU A 234 -17.87 -14.05 -3.25
C LEU A 234 -19.38 -13.87 -3.20
N ASP A 235 -20.02 -13.53 -4.33
CA ASP A 235 -21.48 -13.42 -4.45
C ASP A 235 -22.18 -14.76 -4.18
N ALA A 236 -21.64 -15.85 -4.75
CA ALA A 236 -22.15 -17.20 -4.49
C ALA A 236 -22.01 -17.60 -3.03
N LYS A 237 -20.87 -17.30 -2.38
CA LYS A 237 -20.67 -17.54 -0.95
C LYS A 237 -21.59 -16.69 -0.08
N MET A 238 -21.73 -15.39 -0.37
CA MET A 238 -22.66 -14.51 0.35
C MET A 238 -24.10 -15.03 0.27
N LYS A 239 -24.52 -15.52 -0.90
CA LYS A 239 -25.84 -16.16 -1.09
C LYS A 239 -25.97 -17.46 -0.30
N GLU A 240 -24.95 -18.31 -0.32
CA GLU A 240 -24.93 -19.56 0.44
C GLU A 240 -25.00 -19.30 1.97
N GLU A 241 -24.13 -18.41 2.46
CA GLU A 241 -24.01 -18.06 3.86
C GLU A 241 -25.22 -17.27 4.38
N GLY A 242 -25.97 -16.58 3.50
CA GLY A 242 -27.31 -16.12 3.84
C GLY A 242 -27.58 -14.63 3.76
N ALA A 243 -26.90 -13.91 2.87
CA ALA A 243 -27.13 -12.50 2.57
C ALA A 243 -28.63 -12.14 2.49
N ASP A 244 -29.34 -12.83 1.61
CA ASP A 244 -30.76 -12.60 1.36
C ASP A 244 -31.62 -12.90 2.60
N LYS A 245 -31.17 -13.82 3.46
CA LYS A 245 -31.87 -14.22 4.70
C LYS A 245 -31.80 -13.08 5.72
N ILE A 246 -30.63 -12.48 5.92
CA ILE A 246 -30.47 -11.31 6.81
C ILE A 246 -31.21 -10.12 6.26
N GLU A 247 -31.08 -9.83 4.96
CA GLU A 247 -31.77 -8.68 4.37
C GLU A 247 -33.29 -8.83 4.48
N ALA A 248 -33.83 -10.02 4.21
CA ALA A 248 -35.25 -10.32 4.38
C ALA A 248 -35.69 -10.19 5.85
N LEU A 249 -34.85 -10.65 6.79
CA LEU A 249 -35.10 -10.53 8.22
C LEU A 249 -35.10 -9.05 8.66
N GLU A 250 -34.08 -8.27 8.29
CA GLU A 250 -34.01 -6.84 8.59
C GLU A 250 -35.23 -6.10 8.05
N LYS A 251 -35.66 -6.40 6.81
CA LYS A 251 -36.89 -5.83 6.23
C LYS A 251 -38.15 -6.19 7.03
N GLN A 252 -38.23 -7.40 7.59
CA GLN A 252 -39.31 -7.77 8.50
C GLN A 252 -39.21 -6.99 9.81
N LEU A 253 -38.02 -6.92 10.42
CA LEU A 253 -37.79 -6.27 11.71
C LEU A 253 -38.03 -4.75 11.65
N GLN A 254 -37.73 -4.08 10.52
CA GLN A 254 -38.03 -2.66 10.32
C GLN A 254 -39.52 -2.32 10.42
N LYS A 255 -40.41 -3.32 10.24
CA LYS A 255 -41.86 -3.16 10.39
C LYS A 255 -42.32 -3.26 11.86
N LEU A 256 -41.43 -3.64 12.78
CA LEU A 256 -41.73 -3.65 14.22
C LEU A 256 -42.01 -2.24 14.72
N ARG A 257 -43.11 -2.11 15.47
CA ARG A 257 -43.42 -0.88 16.21
C ARG A 257 -42.72 -0.93 17.56
N GLN A 258 -42.12 0.20 17.95
CA GLN A 258 -41.50 0.34 19.26
C GLN A 258 -42.55 0.11 20.36
N PRO A 259 -42.30 -0.77 21.35
CA PRO A 259 -43.26 -1.20 22.36
C PRO A 259 -43.54 -0.17 23.47
N GLY A 260 -43.46 1.14 23.17
CA GLY A 260 -43.60 2.23 24.13
C GLY A 260 -42.37 2.43 25.03
N PRO A 261 -42.38 3.43 25.94
CA PRO A 261 -41.28 3.66 26.87
C PRO A 261 -41.20 2.54 27.91
N GLY A 262 -40.00 1.99 28.13
CA GLY A 262 -39.75 0.95 29.13
C GLY A 262 -38.39 0.26 28.91
N PRO A 263 -38.05 -0.73 29.75
CA PRO A 263 -36.73 -1.36 29.76
C PRO A 263 -36.38 -2.09 28.46
N ALA A 264 -37.35 -2.66 27.73
CA ALA A 264 -37.09 -3.33 26.45
C ALA A 264 -37.04 -2.37 25.24
N GLN A 265 -37.12 -1.05 25.46
CA GLN A 265 -37.23 -0.09 24.36
C GLN A 265 -35.99 -0.08 23.46
N GLU A 266 -34.79 -0.09 24.04
CA GLU A 266 -33.55 -0.07 23.26
C GLU A 266 -33.32 -1.42 22.55
N LEU A 267 -33.66 -2.54 23.20
CA LEU A 267 -33.69 -3.86 22.55
C LEU A 267 -34.59 -3.86 21.31
N ALA A 268 -35.84 -3.41 21.45
CA ALA A 268 -36.79 -3.32 20.35
C ALA A 268 -36.29 -2.40 19.22
N ARG A 269 -35.65 -1.28 19.57
CA ARG A 269 -35.09 -0.35 18.60
C ARG A 269 -33.88 -0.93 17.88
N ALA A 270 -33.01 -1.65 18.58
CA ALA A 270 -31.86 -2.30 17.99
C ALA A 270 -32.29 -3.39 17.00
N MET A 271 -33.23 -4.25 17.40
CA MET A 271 -33.82 -5.26 16.51
C MET A 271 -34.51 -4.62 15.30
N ALA A 272 -35.34 -3.60 15.49
CA ALA A 272 -36.01 -2.91 14.38
C ALA A 272 -35.05 -2.21 13.40
N ARG A 273 -33.81 -1.93 13.82
CA ARG A 273 -32.76 -1.35 12.96
C ARG A 273 -31.85 -2.40 12.33
N GLY A 274 -32.04 -3.68 12.62
CA GLY A 274 -31.09 -4.73 12.22
C GLY A 274 -29.74 -4.62 12.92
N ASN A 275 -29.64 -3.93 14.06
CA ASN A 275 -28.39 -3.85 14.82
C ASN A 275 -28.38 -4.96 15.88
N PHE A 276 -27.94 -6.15 15.47
CA PHE A 276 -27.97 -7.35 16.31
C PHE A 276 -26.97 -7.27 17.47
N ASP A 277 -25.83 -6.60 17.29
CA ASP A 277 -24.84 -6.36 18.35
C ASP A 277 -25.46 -5.63 19.55
N LYS A 278 -26.13 -4.50 19.29
CA LYS A 278 -26.82 -3.73 20.34
C LYS A 278 -28.00 -4.48 20.90
N ALA A 279 -28.72 -5.25 20.07
CA ALA A 279 -29.82 -6.07 20.55
C ALA A 279 -29.31 -7.11 21.57
N ARG A 280 -28.18 -7.76 21.29
CA ARG A 280 -27.53 -8.72 22.20
C ARG A 280 -27.03 -8.03 23.47
N GLU A 281 -26.41 -6.85 23.36
CA GLU A 281 -25.92 -6.09 24.51
C GLU A 281 -27.07 -5.68 25.45
N GLU A 282 -28.14 -5.11 24.88
CA GLU A 282 -29.33 -4.72 25.65
C GLU A 282 -30.06 -5.93 26.24
N LEU A 283 -30.12 -7.05 25.50
CA LEU A 283 -30.65 -8.31 26.04
C LEU A 283 -29.80 -8.79 27.24
N SER A 284 -28.48 -8.77 27.13
CA SER A 284 -27.57 -9.16 28.21
C SER A 284 -27.72 -8.26 29.45
N LYS A 285 -27.85 -6.95 29.25
CA LYS A 285 -28.14 -5.99 30.34
C LYS A 285 -29.46 -6.30 31.03
N LEU A 286 -30.52 -6.56 30.26
CA LEU A 286 -31.81 -6.97 30.81
C LEU A 286 -31.69 -8.29 31.59
N ALA A 287 -30.94 -9.25 31.07
CA ALA A 287 -30.67 -10.53 31.73
C ALA A 287 -30.00 -10.32 33.08
N GLN A 288 -29.01 -9.44 33.12
CA GLN A 288 -28.26 -9.12 34.33
C GLN A 288 -29.13 -8.39 35.35
N GLN A 289 -29.89 -7.37 34.92
CA GLN A 289 -30.79 -6.61 35.80
C GLN A 289 -31.89 -7.48 36.42
N MET A 290 -32.42 -8.45 35.66
CA MET A 290 -33.37 -9.43 36.19
C MET A 290 -32.69 -10.42 37.15
N ARG A 291 -31.47 -10.91 36.85
CA ARG A 291 -30.74 -11.83 37.73
C ARG A 291 -30.28 -11.17 39.04
N SER A 292 -29.92 -9.89 39.00
CA SER A 292 -29.49 -9.14 40.18
C SER A 292 -30.66 -8.65 41.05
N GLY A 293 -31.90 -8.68 40.53
CA GLY A 293 -33.06 -8.13 41.20
C GLY A 293 -33.04 -6.60 41.28
N ASP A 294 -32.32 -5.94 40.37
CA ASP A 294 -32.20 -4.47 40.30
C ASP A 294 -33.44 -3.80 39.65
N MET A 295 -34.39 -4.60 39.14
CA MET A 295 -35.63 -4.12 38.55
C MET A 295 -36.72 -3.97 39.61
N THR A 296 -37.49 -2.88 39.55
CA THR A 296 -38.70 -2.74 40.37
C THR A 296 -39.83 -3.61 39.80
N ASP A 297 -40.79 -4.02 40.63
CA ASP A 297 -41.99 -4.77 40.19
C ASP A 297 -42.72 -4.08 39.01
N GLU A 298 -42.70 -2.74 38.98
CA GLU A 298 -43.30 -1.94 37.92
C GLU A 298 -42.50 -2.04 36.61
N GLN A 299 -41.18 -2.09 36.68
CA GLN A 299 -40.29 -2.28 35.53
C GLN A 299 -40.38 -3.71 35.00
N GLU A 300 -40.51 -4.72 35.87
CA GLU A 300 -40.73 -6.11 35.47
C GLU A 300 -42.06 -6.29 34.74
N GLN A 301 -43.15 -5.71 35.27
CA GLN A 301 -44.46 -5.74 34.59
C GLN A 301 -44.45 -4.97 33.25
N GLN A 302 -43.67 -3.89 33.15
CA GLN A 302 -43.48 -3.20 31.87
C GLN A 302 -42.68 -4.05 30.89
N LEU A 303 -41.58 -4.66 31.33
CA LEU A 303 -40.77 -5.57 30.52
C LEU A 303 -41.60 -6.73 30.00
N GLU A 304 -42.40 -7.36 30.86
CA GLU A 304 -43.32 -8.44 30.50
C GLU A 304 -44.28 -8.02 29.37
N LYS A 305 -44.99 -6.90 29.55
CA LYS A 305 -45.93 -6.38 28.54
C LYS A 305 -45.23 -6.00 27.24
N GLN A 306 -44.01 -5.47 27.32
CA GLN A 306 -43.21 -5.12 26.15
C GLN A 306 -42.76 -6.38 25.40
N MET A 307 -42.29 -7.41 26.10
CA MET A 307 -41.91 -8.69 25.51
C MET A 307 -43.11 -9.43 24.92
N GLU A 308 -44.27 -9.41 25.58
CA GLU A 308 -45.50 -9.99 25.03
C GLU A 308 -45.97 -9.23 23.78
N ASN A 309 -45.85 -7.89 23.77
CA ASN A 309 -46.17 -7.08 22.61
C ASN A 309 -45.22 -7.34 21.44
N LEU A 310 -43.91 -7.38 21.70
CA LEU A 310 -42.90 -7.72 20.72
C LEU A 310 -43.12 -9.14 20.16
N ALA A 311 -43.39 -10.12 21.03
CA ALA A 311 -43.70 -11.48 20.62
C ALA A 311 -44.89 -11.53 19.65
N LYS A 312 -46.00 -10.85 19.98
CA LYS A 312 -47.18 -10.75 19.10
C LYS A 312 -46.86 -10.06 17.77
N GLN A 313 -46.00 -9.05 17.78
CA GLN A 313 -45.58 -8.37 16.56
C GLN A 313 -44.69 -9.27 15.71
N MET A 314 -43.74 -9.99 16.31
CA MET A 314 -42.86 -10.94 15.63
C MET A 314 -43.64 -12.10 15.03
N GLU A 315 -44.60 -12.66 15.75
CA GLU A 315 -45.47 -13.73 15.25
C GLU A 315 -46.34 -13.23 14.09
N LYS A 316 -46.86 -12.00 14.20
CA LYS A 316 -47.57 -11.36 13.10
C LYS A 316 -46.67 -11.12 11.88
N LEU A 317 -45.41 -10.75 12.06
CA LEU A 317 -44.45 -10.58 10.96
C LEU A 317 -44.06 -11.90 10.32
N ALA A 318 -43.96 -12.97 11.12
CA ALA A 318 -43.76 -14.33 10.63
C ALA A 318 -44.95 -14.84 9.79
N GLU A 319 -46.18 -14.45 10.17
CA GLU A 319 -47.39 -14.76 9.41
C GLU A 319 -47.57 -13.88 8.16
N GLU A 320 -47.05 -12.64 8.19
CA GLU A 320 -47.17 -11.69 7.08
C GLU A 320 -46.09 -11.91 5.99
N GLN A 321 -46.23 -12.98 5.21
CA GLN A 321 -45.42 -13.25 4.01
C GLN A 321 -45.90 -12.48 2.76
N LYS A 322 -46.43 -11.27 2.96
CA LYS A 322 -47.13 -10.50 1.92
C LYS A 322 -46.30 -10.19 0.68
N GLU A 323 -44.98 -10.05 0.81
CA GLU A 323 -44.12 -9.77 -0.34
C GLU A 323 -43.96 -10.99 -1.24
N THR A 324 -43.69 -12.16 -0.67
CA THR A 324 -43.66 -13.42 -1.42
C THR A 324 -45.03 -13.76 -2.00
N GLU A 325 -46.11 -13.58 -1.23
CA GLU A 325 -47.47 -13.75 -1.75
C GLU A 325 -47.74 -12.83 -2.96
N ARG A 326 -47.27 -11.58 -2.90
CA ARG A 326 -47.43 -10.62 -4.00
C ARG A 326 -46.60 -11.04 -5.21
N ALA A 327 -45.34 -11.41 -5.04
CA ALA A 327 -44.48 -11.89 -6.12
C ALA A 327 -45.07 -13.14 -6.80
N LEU A 328 -45.61 -14.08 -6.02
CA LEU A 328 -46.27 -15.28 -6.54
C LEU A 328 -47.57 -14.96 -7.29
N ARG A 329 -48.34 -13.97 -6.83
CA ARG A 329 -49.53 -13.49 -7.54
C ARG A 329 -49.18 -12.76 -8.84
N GLU A 330 -48.11 -11.98 -8.83
CA GLU A 330 -47.56 -11.33 -10.04
C GLU A 330 -47.04 -12.38 -11.04
N ALA A 331 -46.51 -13.52 -10.54
CA ALA A 331 -46.18 -14.69 -11.34
C ALA A 331 -47.40 -15.50 -11.83
N GLY A 332 -48.63 -15.02 -11.58
CA GLY A 332 -49.87 -15.62 -12.09
C GLY A 332 -50.54 -16.65 -11.17
N MET A 333 -50.06 -16.83 -9.94
CA MET A 333 -50.69 -17.74 -8.97
C MET A 333 -51.91 -17.11 -8.28
N SER A 334 -52.88 -17.95 -7.93
CA SER A 334 -54.03 -17.52 -7.13
C SER A 334 -53.61 -17.11 -5.71
N ALA A 335 -54.39 -16.26 -5.04
CA ALA A 335 -54.07 -15.78 -3.69
C ALA A 335 -53.94 -16.91 -2.67
N GLU A 336 -54.75 -17.96 -2.78
CA GLU A 336 -54.67 -19.14 -1.91
C GLU A 336 -53.45 -20.02 -2.22
N GLN A 337 -53.07 -20.18 -3.49
CA GLN A 337 -51.84 -20.89 -3.84
C GLN A 337 -50.61 -20.11 -3.38
N ALA A 338 -50.56 -18.81 -3.65
CA ALA A 338 -49.46 -17.95 -3.23
C ALA A 338 -49.20 -18.04 -1.72
N LYS A 339 -50.26 -17.99 -0.91
CA LYS A 339 -50.15 -18.14 0.55
C LYS A 339 -49.64 -19.51 0.99
N ARG A 340 -50.17 -20.59 0.39
CA ARG A 340 -49.75 -21.96 0.72
C ARG A 340 -48.32 -22.27 0.28
N LEU A 341 -47.90 -21.71 -0.85
CA LEU A 341 -46.58 -21.92 -1.44
C LEU A 341 -45.52 -21.06 -0.74
N ALA A 342 -45.85 -19.84 -0.32
CA ALA A 342 -44.96 -19.02 0.49
C ALA A 342 -44.61 -19.73 1.83
N SER A 343 -45.57 -20.45 2.40
CA SER A 343 -45.36 -21.23 3.62
C SER A 343 -44.63 -22.57 3.42
N ASN A 344 -44.37 -22.99 2.18
CA ASN A 344 -43.81 -24.31 1.90
C ASN A 344 -42.83 -24.28 0.71
N PRO A 345 -41.51 -24.20 0.97
CA PRO A 345 -40.48 -24.04 -0.05
C PRO A 345 -40.46 -25.18 -1.09
N ASP A 346 -40.74 -26.42 -0.66
CA ASP A 346 -40.76 -27.58 -1.57
C ASP A 346 -41.94 -27.50 -2.54
N ALA A 347 -43.12 -27.13 -2.04
CA ALA A 347 -44.31 -26.96 -2.87
C ALA A 347 -44.14 -25.78 -3.83
N LEU A 348 -43.43 -24.73 -3.39
CA LEU A 348 -43.09 -23.60 -4.24
C LEU A 348 -42.21 -24.04 -5.42
N LYS A 349 -41.17 -24.83 -5.18
CA LYS A 349 -40.30 -25.34 -6.24
C LYS A 349 -41.10 -26.09 -7.32
N GLU A 350 -41.96 -27.02 -6.92
CA GLU A 350 -42.80 -27.76 -7.87
C GLU A 350 -43.77 -26.86 -8.64
N ALA A 351 -44.27 -25.81 -7.99
CA ALA A 351 -45.21 -24.89 -8.61
C ALA A 351 -44.51 -23.93 -9.60
N LEU A 352 -43.25 -23.55 -9.33
CA LEU A 352 -42.40 -22.79 -10.25
C LEU A 352 -41.94 -23.64 -11.44
N ASP A 353 -41.64 -24.93 -11.22
CA ASP A 353 -41.28 -25.85 -12.31
C ASP A 353 -42.44 -26.04 -13.30
N LYS A 354 -43.69 -26.03 -12.81
CA LYS A 354 -44.91 -26.15 -13.64
C LYS A 354 -45.28 -24.86 -14.39
N LEU A 355 -44.64 -23.73 -14.10
CA LEU A 355 -44.87 -22.47 -14.80
C LEU A 355 -43.88 -22.34 -15.98
N ASP A 356 -44.33 -22.65 -17.19
CA ASP A 356 -43.53 -22.49 -18.43
C ASP A 356 -43.32 -21.02 -18.84
N THR A 357 -43.91 -20.07 -18.12
CA THR A 357 -43.94 -18.64 -18.50
C THR A 357 -42.76 -17.82 -17.95
N MET A 358 -41.90 -18.39 -17.12
CA MET A 358 -40.73 -17.71 -16.54
C MET A 358 -39.43 -18.37 -17.02
N SER A 359 -38.38 -17.57 -17.19
CA SER A 359 -37.04 -18.10 -17.45
C SER A 359 -36.51 -18.83 -16.21
N ASP A 360 -35.60 -19.79 -16.41
CA ASP A 360 -35.00 -20.55 -15.31
C ASP A 360 -34.31 -19.62 -14.28
N ALA A 361 -33.66 -18.55 -14.76
CA ALA A 361 -33.07 -17.52 -13.90
C ALA A 361 -34.11 -16.80 -13.03
N GLN A 362 -35.27 -16.45 -13.58
CA GLN A 362 -36.35 -15.82 -12.81
C GLN A 362 -36.98 -16.78 -11.79
N LYS A 363 -37.11 -18.06 -12.13
CA LYS A 363 -37.60 -19.08 -11.20
C LYS A 363 -36.64 -19.26 -10.03
N GLN A 364 -35.33 -19.32 -10.31
CA GLN A 364 -34.29 -19.48 -9.31
C GLN A 364 -34.27 -18.28 -8.35
N GLN A 365 -34.29 -17.06 -8.87
CA GLN A 365 -34.32 -15.85 -8.05
C GLN A 365 -35.59 -15.77 -7.18
N LEU A 366 -36.75 -16.13 -7.71
CA LEU A 366 -38.00 -16.14 -6.95
C LEU A 366 -38.00 -17.24 -5.86
N MET A 367 -37.42 -18.40 -6.16
CA MET A 367 -37.24 -19.48 -5.20
C MET A 367 -36.30 -19.07 -4.06
N GLU A 368 -35.19 -18.43 -4.39
CA GLU A 368 -34.20 -17.93 -3.43
C GLU A 368 -34.81 -16.85 -2.52
N GLN A 369 -35.48 -15.85 -3.10
CA GLN A 369 -36.19 -14.82 -2.35
C GLN A 369 -37.27 -15.40 -1.42
N ALA A 370 -38.03 -16.39 -1.89
CA ALA A 370 -39.04 -17.03 -1.08
C ALA A 370 -38.44 -17.90 0.03
N MET A 371 -37.33 -18.59 -0.21
CA MET A 371 -36.60 -19.35 0.81
C MET A 371 -36.05 -18.41 1.88
N ALA A 372 -35.44 -17.30 1.47
CA ALA A 372 -34.95 -16.25 2.38
C ALA A 372 -36.09 -15.67 3.24
N GLN A 373 -37.25 -15.36 2.63
CA GLN A 373 -38.42 -14.88 3.36
C GLN A 373 -38.99 -15.93 4.33
N ALA A 374 -39.06 -17.20 3.92
CA ALA A 374 -39.56 -18.28 4.77
C ALA A 374 -38.65 -18.48 5.98
N GLN A 375 -37.33 -18.45 5.77
CA GLN A 375 -36.35 -18.56 6.86
C GLN A 375 -36.38 -17.33 7.77
N ALA A 376 -36.46 -16.12 7.22
CA ALA A 376 -36.64 -14.90 8.01
C ALA A 376 -37.92 -14.94 8.86
N SER A 377 -39.01 -15.46 8.30
CA SER A 377 -40.28 -15.66 9.01
C SER A 377 -40.17 -16.70 10.12
N GLN A 378 -39.43 -17.80 9.87
CA GLN A 378 -39.14 -18.80 10.89
C GLN A 378 -38.31 -18.21 12.03
N GLN A 379 -37.30 -17.40 11.73
CA GLN A 379 -36.49 -16.71 12.75
C GLN A 379 -37.35 -15.71 13.54
N CYS A 380 -38.21 -14.93 12.89
CA CYS A 380 -39.18 -14.07 13.59
C CYS A 380 -40.11 -14.89 14.49
N SER A 381 -40.61 -16.05 14.04
CA SER A 381 -41.45 -16.93 14.86
C SER A 381 -40.69 -17.46 16.07
N ASN A 382 -39.46 -17.93 15.88
CA ASN A 382 -38.60 -18.42 16.96
C ASN A 382 -38.29 -17.32 18.00
N MET A 383 -37.93 -16.11 17.54
CA MET A 383 -37.73 -14.95 18.42
C MET A 383 -39.01 -14.58 19.17
N GLY A 384 -40.16 -14.58 18.48
CA GLY A 384 -41.46 -14.30 19.10
C GLY A 384 -41.83 -15.33 20.16
N GLN A 385 -41.56 -16.61 19.91
CA GLN A 385 -41.76 -17.68 20.88
C GLN A 385 -40.83 -17.54 22.09
N ALA A 386 -39.55 -17.23 21.88
CA ALA A 386 -38.60 -16.99 22.97
C ALA A 386 -39.03 -15.79 23.84
N MET A 387 -39.43 -14.67 23.22
CA MET A 387 -39.96 -13.50 23.93
C MET A 387 -41.27 -13.80 24.67
N SER A 388 -42.15 -14.61 24.08
CA SER A 388 -43.41 -15.04 24.71
C SER A 388 -43.16 -15.95 25.93
N GLN A 389 -42.21 -16.89 25.81
CA GLN A 389 -41.79 -17.75 26.91
C GLN A 389 -41.13 -16.94 28.03
N MET A 390 -40.30 -15.97 27.67
CA MET A 390 -39.70 -15.03 28.61
C MET A 390 -40.76 -14.24 29.36
N ALA A 391 -41.72 -13.63 28.66
CA ALA A 391 -42.83 -12.89 29.29
C ALA A 391 -43.65 -13.79 30.24
N LYS A 392 -43.96 -15.03 29.83
CA LYS A 392 -44.68 -15.99 30.68
C LYS A 392 -43.87 -16.42 31.91
N ALA A 393 -42.57 -16.61 31.76
CA ALA A 393 -41.69 -16.97 32.86
C ALA A 393 -41.57 -15.86 33.90
N MET A 394 -41.77 -14.59 33.50
CA MET A 394 -41.84 -13.43 34.40
C MET A 394 -43.17 -13.30 35.14
N GLN A 395 -44.26 -13.89 34.64
CA GLN A 395 -45.55 -13.94 35.36
C GLN A 395 -45.54 -14.91 36.56
N GLY A 396 -44.55 -15.80 36.65
CA GLY A 396 -44.39 -16.70 37.79
C GLY A 396 -43.93 -15.93 39.03
N GLN A 397 -44.63 -16.13 40.16
CA GLN A 397 -44.38 -15.42 41.42
C GLN A 397 -43.04 -15.80 42.11
N GLU A 398 -42.27 -16.72 41.52
CA GLU A 398 -40.88 -17.01 41.85
C GLU A 398 -40.02 -16.54 40.67
N GLY A 399 -39.12 -15.58 40.93
CA GLY A 399 -38.30 -14.92 39.92
C GLY A 399 -37.68 -15.89 38.90
N MET A 400 -37.58 -15.40 37.66
CA MET A 400 -36.94 -16.03 36.49
C MET A 400 -36.82 -17.55 36.58
N SER A 401 -37.95 -18.24 36.36
CA SER A 401 -37.94 -19.70 36.24
C SER A 401 -36.91 -20.15 35.19
N GLY A 402 -36.35 -21.36 35.34
CA GLY A 402 -35.35 -21.89 34.40
C GLY A 402 -35.80 -21.88 32.93
N GLN A 403 -37.12 -21.85 32.67
CA GLN A 403 -37.69 -21.67 31.32
C GLN A 403 -37.48 -20.26 30.76
N GLY A 404 -37.63 -19.21 31.57
CA GLY A 404 -37.37 -17.84 31.13
C GLY A 404 -35.90 -17.59 30.83
N GLN A 405 -35.03 -18.16 31.65
CA GLN A 405 -33.59 -18.10 31.43
C GLN A 405 -33.18 -18.85 30.15
N ALA A 406 -33.70 -20.06 29.92
CA ALA A 406 -33.44 -20.79 28.69
C ALA A 406 -33.94 -20.05 27.44
N ALA A 407 -35.13 -19.46 27.48
CA ALA A 407 -35.65 -18.66 26.37
C ALA A 407 -34.79 -17.41 26.10
N MET A 408 -34.25 -16.80 27.15
CA MET A 408 -33.36 -15.64 27.03
C MET A 408 -32.00 -16.01 26.47
N ASP A 409 -31.40 -17.11 26.94
CA ASP A 409 -30.14 -17.63 26.41
C ASP A 409 -30.31 -18.03 24.93
N GLN A 410 -31.42 -18.68 24.57
CA GLN A 410 -31.75 -19.06 23.19
C GLN A 410 -31.94 -17.84 22.26
N LEU A 411 -32.55 -16.76 22.76
CA LEU A 411 -32.63 -15.49 22.03
C LEU A 411 -31.25 -14.83 21.89
N GLY A 412 -30.41 -14.90 22.94
CA GLY A 412 -29.04 -14.40 22.91
C GLY A 412 -28.17 -15.13 21.89
N ASP A 413 -28.27 -16.46 21.83
CA ASP A 413 -27.57 -17.28 20.85
C ASP A 413 -27.99 -16.93 19.42
N MET A 414 -29.30 -16.80 19.19
CA MET A 414 -29.83 -16.39 17.88
C MET A 414 -29.35 -15.00 17.47
N LEU A 415 -29.33 -14.02 18.39
CA LEU A 415 -28.81 -12.69 18.11
C LEU A 415 -27.30 -12.71 17.84
N SER A 416 -26.55 -13.58 18.52
CA SER A 416 -25.11 -13.74 18.31
C SER A 416 -24.80 -14.37 16.96
N GLU A 417 -25.57 -15.37 16.53
CA GLU A 417 -25.47 -15.97 15.20
C GLU A 417 -25.74 -14.91 14.11
N MET A 418 -26.74 -14.05 14.32
CA MET A 418 -27.07 -12.96 13.40
C MET A 418 -26.01 -11.85 13.38
N GLU A 419 -25.42 -11.50 14.53
CA GLU A 419 -24.29 -10.56 14.62
C GLU A 419 -23.08 -11.09 13.85
N GLN A 420 -22.72 -12.36 14.05
CA GLN A 420 -21.61 -12.98 13.33
C GLN A 420 -21.87 -12.96 11.82
N LEU A 421 -23.06 -13.40 11.40
CA LEU A 421 -23.41 -13.47 9.99
C LEU A 421 -23.50 -12.07 9.36
N GLN A 422 -23.95 -11.05 10.09
CA GLN A 422 -23.91 -9.65 9.64
C GLN A 422 -22.48 -9.12 9.52
N GLY A 423 -21.58 -9.48 10.43
CA GLY A 423 -20.16 -9.14 10.37
C GLY A 423 -19.45 -9.79 9.17
N ASP A 424 -19.67 -11.09 8.97
CA ASP A 424 -19.15 -11.85 7.84
C ASP A 424 -19.65 -11.23 6.52
N MET A 425 -20.94 -10.92 6.43
CA MET A 425 -21.55 -10.23 5.29
C MET A 425 -20.95 -8.84 5.02
N GLN A 426 -20.75 -8.02 6.05
CA GLN A 426 -20.13 -6.70 5.87
C GLN A 426 -18.68 -6.82 5.38
N SER A 427 -17.94 -7.84 5.84
CA SER A 427 -16.59 -8.10 5.39
C SER A 427 -16.58 -8.53 3.90
N MET A 428 -17.50 -9.42 3.50
CA MET A 428 -17.61 -9.88 2.11
C MET A 428 -18.09 -8.77 1.18
N GLN A 429 -19.04 -7.93 1.60
CA GLN A 429 -19.48 -6.76 0.85
C GLN A 429 -18.33 -5.77 0.64
N ALA A 430 -17.53 -5.52 1.68
CA ALA A 430 -16.35 -4.66 1.57
C ALA A 430 -15.30 -5.22 0.60
N MET A 431 -15.10 -6.55 0.58
CA MET A 431 -14.26 -7.21 -0.41
C MET A 431 -14.83 -7.04 -1.83
N MET A 432 -16.14 -7.21 -1.99
CA MET A 432 -16.81 -7.06 -3.29
C MET A 432 -16.69 -5.63 -3.82
N ASP A 433 -16.92 -4.63 -2.96
CA ASP A 433 -16.78 -3.21 -3.29
C ASP A 433 -15.33 -2.86 -3.66
N ALA A 434 -14.35 -3.44 -2.96
CA ALA A 434 -12.93 -3.27 -3.29
C ALA A 434 -12.60 -3.88 -4.66
N ALA A 435 -13.04 -5.12 -4.93
CA ALA A 435 -12.86 -5.79 -6.22
C ALA A 435 -13.53 -5.02 -7.36
N GLN A 436 -14.76 -4.53 -7.15
CA GLN A 436 -15.50 -3.75 -8.15
C GLN A 436 -14.89 -2.36 -8.37
N SER A 437 -14.36 -1.72 -7.32
CA SER A 437 -13.62 -0.46 -7.44
C SER A 437 -12.34 -0.62 -8.27
N GLN A 438 -11.59 -1.70 -8.04
CA GLN A 438 -10.40 -2.03 -8.83
C GLN A 438 -10.76 -2.33 -10.28
N MET A 439 -11.83 -3.10 -10.53
CA MET A 439 -12.33 -3.37 -11.89
C MET A 439 -12.73 -2.07 -12.62
N ASN A 440 -13.40 -1.14 -11.94
CA ASN A 440 -13.79 0.15 -12.50
C ASN A 440 -12.59 1.05 -12.83
N LYS A 441 -11.52 1.02 -12.01
CA LYS A 441 -10.29 1.76 -12.31
C LYS A 441 -9.61 1.24 -13.58
N MET A 442 -9.60 -0.08 -13.78
CA MET A 442 -9.09 -0.69 -15.01
C MET A 442 -9.95 -0.33 -16.23
N GLY A 443 -11.28 -0.33 -16.10
CA GLY A 443 -12.18 0.05 -17.18
C GLY A 443 -12.10 1.52 -17.61
N GLN A 444 -11.80 2.45 -16.69
CA GLN A 444 -11.71 3.89 -16.99
C GLN A 444 -10.43 4.32 -17.71
N GLY A 445 -9.33 3.56 -17.59
CA GLY A 445 -8.09 3.82 -18.33
C GLY A 445 -8.29 3.79 -19.86
N PHE A 446 -9.32 3.09 -20.33
CA PHE A 446 -9.59 2.87 -21.75
C PHE A 446 -10.44 3.97 -22.40
N CYS A 447 -11.31 4.65 -21.65
CA CYS A 447 -12.16 5.72 -22.22
C CYS A 447 -11.43 7.05 -22.42
N GLN A 448 -10.16 7.14 -22.03
CA GLN A 448 -9.42 8.41 -21.98
C GLN A 448 -8.27 8.55 -23.00
N ASN A 449 -8.03 7.53 -23.83
CA ASN A 449 -7.11 7.60 -24.98
C ASN A 449 -7.87 7.38 -26.30
N PRO A 450 -8.39 8.44 -26.97
CA PRO A 450 -8.80 8.40 -28.36
C PRO A 450 -7.63 8.43 -29.35
#